data_AF-B7RSB0-F1
#
_entry.id   AF-B7RSB0-F1
#
_cell.length_a   1.000
_cell.length_b   1.000
_cell.length_c   1.000
_cell.angle_alpha   90.00
_cell.angle_beta   90.00
_cell.angle_gamma   90.00
#
_symmetry.space_group_name_H-M   'P 1'
#
loop_
_entity.id
_entity.type
_entity.pdbx_description
1 polymer ?
#
loop_
_entity_poly.entity_id
_entity_poly.type
_entity_poly.pdbx_seq_one_letter_code
_entity_poly.pdbx_strand_id
1 'polypeptide(L)'
;MLAVNDDCCRENLCLMADTSISGARVARELDALVRIYGKPAGIVSDNGTEFTSRAILKWAGDNDVDWHYIDPGKPQQNGFIESFNGSLRDELLNEEIFDTLDDARRKLALWRYDYNNVRPHSSLENQTPAEARRALEQFEGSAHGALAQTDDEEYETQTRKLSL
;
A
#
# COMPACT_ATOMS: atom_id res chain seq x y z
N MET A 1 -5.51 15.21 4.42
CA MET A 1 -4.33 14.39 4.71
C MET A 1 -4.32 13.22 3.75
N LEU A 2 -3.15 12.76 3.31
CA LEU A 2 -3.00 11.56 2.49
C LEU A 2 -2.31 10.49 3.34
N ALA A 3 -2.87 9.28 3.35
CA ALA A 3 -2.24 8.09 3.90
C ALA A 3 -2.06 7.06 2.79
N VAL A 4 -0.87 6.48 2.68
CA VAL A 4 -0.57 5.36 1.77
C VAL A 4 0.00 4.24 2.62
N ASN A 5 -0.66 3.09 2.64
CA ASN A 5 -0.23 1.92 3.39
C ASN A 5 0.15 0.80 2.44
N ASP A 6 1.17 0.06 2.84
CA ASP A 6 1.58 -1.18 2.22
C ASP A 6 0.73 -2.34 2.78
N ASP A 7 0.05 -3.07 1.90
CA ASP A 7 -0.89 -4.11 2.31
C ASP A 7 -0.20 -5.39 2.83
N CYS A 8 1.04 -5.67 2.43
CA CYS A 8 1.72 -6.91 2.83
C CYS A 8 2.34 -6.80 4.23
N CYS A 9 2.97 -5.66 4.55
CA CYS A 9 3.65 -5.46 5.83
C CYS A 9 2.94 -4.48 6.78
N ARG A 10 1.80 -3.89 6.37
CA ARG A 10 1.08 -2.84 7.11
C ARG A 10 1.86 -1.56 7.33
N GLU A 11 3.01 -1.39 6.68
CA GLU A 11 3.78 -0.16 6.87
C GLU A 11 3.03 1.01 6.24
N ASN A 12 2.88 2.10 6.98
CA ASN A 12 2.45 3.35 6.37
C ASN A 12 3.63 3.96 5.62
N LEU A 13 3.54 4.06 4.29
CA LEU A 13 4.58 4.59 3.40
C LEU A 13 4.57 6.12 3.35
N CYS A 14 3.38 6.72 3.45
CA CYS A 14 3.18 8.16 3.44
C CYS A 14 2.07 8.54 4.42
N LEU A 15 2.33 9.56 5.23
CA LEU A 15 1.31 10.23 6.03
C LEU A 15 1.55 11.73 6.00
N MET A 16 0.76 12.45 5.20
CA MET A 16 1.04 13.84 4.86
C MET A 16 -0.17 14.75 5.07
N ALA A 17 0.08 15.89 5.73
CA ALA A 17 -0.84 17.01 5.80
C ALA A 17 -0.49 18.10 4.76
N ASP A 18 -1.53 18.57 4.08
CA ASP A 18 -1.50 19.76 3.24
C ASP A 18 -2.85 20.47 3.32
N THR A 19 -2.88 21.74 2.89
CA THR A 19 -4.12 22.55 2.81
C THR A 19 -5.08 22.04 1.74
N SER A 20 -4.54 21.41 0.68
CA SER A 20 -5.31 20.75 -0.38
C SER A 20 -4.50 19.60 -0.96
N ILE A 21 -5.18 18.49 -1.24
CA ILE A 21 -4.57 17.28 -1.80
C ILE A 21 -5.24 17.03 -3.14
N SER A 22 -4.76 17.71 -4.17
CA SER A 22 -5.20 17.45 -5.54
C SER A 22 -4.61 16.14 -6.06
N GLY A 23 -5.20 15.56 -7.09
CA GLY A 23 -4.61 14.38 -7.73
C GLY A 23 -3.20 14.59 -8.27
N ALA A 24 -2.84 15.82 -8.67
CA ALA A 24 -1.47 16.16 -9.02
C ALA A 24 -0.52 16.17 -7.81
N ARG A 25 -1.02 16.48 -6.60
CA ARG A 25 -0.26 16.30 -5.36
C ARG A 25 -0.08 14.82 -5.07
N VAL A 26 -1.14 14.01 -5.14
CA VAL A 26 -1.08 12.56 -4.92
C VAL A 26 -0.08 11.90 -5.87
N ALA A 27 -0.14 12.20 -7.17
CA ALA A 27 0.80 11.66 -8.16
C ALA A 27 2.27 11.96 -7.84
N ARG A 28 2.58 13.15 -7.30
CA ARG A 28 3.95 13.50 -6.87
C ARG A 28 4.41 12.68 -5.67
N GLU A 29 3.53 12.43 -4.71
CA GLU A 29 3.86 11.58 -3.56
C GLU A 29 4.07 10.13 -4.00
N LEU A 30 3.20 9.61 -4.87
CA LEU A 30 3.37 8.26 -5.42
C LEU A 30 4.67 8.13 -6.22
N ASP A 31 5.06 9.12 -7.02
CA ASP A 31 6.36 9.13 -7.70
C ASP A 31 7.54 9.07 -6.71
N ALA A 32 7.46 9.82 -5.61
CA ALA A 32 8.47 9.75 -4.56
C ALA A 32 8.52 8.37 -3.89
N LEU A 33 7.35 7.76 -3.63
CA LEU A 33 7.27 6.41 -3.06
C LEU A 33 7.84 5.35 -4.00
N VAL A 34 7.53 5.42 -5.30
CA VAL A 34 8.06 4.47 -6.29
C VAL A 34 9.59 4.51 -6.36
N ARG A 35 10.20 5.70 -6.19
CA ARG A 35 11.67 5.84 -6.16
C ARG A 35 12.32 5.20 -4.92
N ILE A 36 11.59 5.13 -3.81
CA ILE A 36 12.11 4.63 -2.53
C ILE A 36 11.82 3.13 -2.37
N TYR A 37 10.60 2.71 -2.70
CA TYR A 37 10.08 1.38 -2.40
C TYR A 37 9.91 0.50 -3.65
N GLY A 38 10.09 1.06 -4.85
CA GLY A 38 9.81 0.37 -6.10
C GLY A 38 8.35 0.50 -6.54
N LYS A 39 8.06 -0.02 -7.74
CA LYS A 39 6.74 0.04 -8.34
C LYS A 39 5.78 -0.96 -7.66
N PRO A 40 4.61 -0.56 -7.17
CA PRO A 40 3.62 -1.50 -6.65
C PRO A 40 2.95 -2.29 -7.80
N ALA A 41 2.47 -3.50 -7.50
CA ALA A 41 1.68 -4.27 -8.45
C ALA A 41 0.33 -3.61 -8.75
N GLY A 42 -0.28 -2.97 -7.75
CA GLY A 42 -1.50 -2.20 -7.91
C GLY A 42 -1.77 -1.31 -6.71
N ILE A 43 -2.71 -0.38 -6.87
CA ILE A 43 -3.16 0.54 -5.83
C ILE A 43 -4.66 0.36 -5.64
N VAL A 44 -5.10 0.27 -4.39
CA VAL A 44 -6.53 0.27 -4.02
C VAL A 44 -6.87 1.61 -3.39
N SER A 45 -7.96 2.24 -3.82
CA SER A 45 -8.45 3.48 -3.21
C SER A 45 -9.97 3.56 -3.17
N ASP A 46 -10.49 4.51 -2.40
CA ASP A 46 -11.88 4.93 -2.55
C ASP A 46 -12.09 5.75 -3.84
N ASN A 47 -13.34 6.16 -4.06
CA ASN A 47 -13.74 6.98 -5.20
C ASN A 47 -13.55 8.49 -4.96
N GLY A 48 -12.61 8.87 -4.07
CA GLY A 48 -12.24 10.25 -3.83
C GLY A 48 -11.86 10.99 -5.11
N THR A 49 -12.19 12.28 -5.18
CA THR A 49 -11.97 13.10 -6.38
C THR A 49 -10.49 13.27 -6.73
N GLU A 50 -9.62 13.18 -5.73
CA GLU A 50 -8.17 13.19 -5.87
C GLU A 50 -7.68 11.94 -6.62
N PHE A 51 -8.26 10.77 -6.32
CA PHE A 51 -7.89 9.46 -6.88
C PHE A 51 -8.56 9.18 -8.23
N THR A 52 -9.73 9.77 -8.49
CA THR A 52 -10.46 9.66 -9.77
C THR A 52 -10.09 10.77 -10.76
N SER A 53 -9.07 11.57 -10.43
CA SER A 53 -8.62 12.68 -11.27
C SER A 53 -7.86 12.23 -12.53
N ARG A 54 -7.87 13.06 -13.58
CA ARG A 54 -7.07 12.85 -14.80
C ARG A 54 -5.56 12.72 -14.53
N ALA A 55 -5.07 13.39 -13.49
CA ALA A 55 -3.66 13.33 -13.11
C ALA A 55 -3.28 11.93 -12.63
N ILE A 56 -4.16 11.29 -11.84
CA ILE A 56 -3.93 9.93 -11.34
C ILE A 56 -4.11 8.89 -12.43
N LEU A 57 -5.15 9.01 -13.26
CA LEU A 57 -5.31 8.10 -14.42
C LEU A 57 -4.10 8.15 -15.34
N LYS A 58 -3.55 9.35 -15.61
CA LYS A 58 -2.32 9.50 -16.40
C LYS A 58 -1.12 8.88 -15.68
N TRP A 59 -0.93 9.19 -14.40
CA TRP A 59 0.20 8.67 -13.63
C TRP A 59 0.18 7.13 -13.58
N ALA A 60 -0.96 6.51 -13.34
CA ALA A 60 -1.11 5.06 -13.31
C ALA A 60 -0.77 4.43 -14.67
N GLY A 61 -1.25 5.02 -15.77
CA GLY A 61 -0.93 4.58 -17.13
C GLY A 61 0.54 4.78 -17.51
N ASP A 62 1.15 5.91 -17.15
CA ASP A 62 2.57 6.16 -17.43
C ASP A 62 3.50 5.21 -16.66
N ASN A 63 3.10 4.79 -15.45
CA ASN A 63 3.88 3.92 -14.57
C ASN A 63 3.52 2.44 -14.73
N ASP A 64 2.50 2.08 -15.51
CA ASP A 64 2.00 0.72 -15.65
C ASP A 64 1.67 0.10 -14.27
N VAL A 65 0.82 0.81 -13.52
CA VAL A 65 0.30 0.43 -12.20
C VAL A 65 -1.21 0.24 -12.30
N ASP A 66 -1.69 -0.95 -11.93
CA ASP A 66 -3.12 -1.21 -11.87
C ASP A 66 -3.79 -0.40 -10.74
N TRP A 67 -4.95 0.18 -11.02
CA TRP A 67 -5.72 0.95 -10.04
C TRP A 67 -7.09 0.35 -9.83
N HIS A 68 -7.38 -0.04 -8.59
CA HIS A 68 -8.64 -0.65 -8.19
C HIS A 68 -9.42 0.28 -7.26
N TYR A 69 -10.58 0.72 -7.71
CA TYR A 69 -11.51 1.48 -6.87
C TYR A 69 -12.41 0.53 -6.11
N ILE A 70 -12.60 0.76 -4.81
CA ILE A 70 -13.57 0.00 -4.02
C ILE A 70 -14.99 0.31 -4.48
N ASP A 71 -15.89 -0.66 -4.29
CA ASP A 71 -17.30 -0.49 -4.58
C ASP A 71 -17.92 0.57 -3.65
N PRO A 72 -18.80 1.45 -4.18
CA PRO A 72 -19.55 2.39 -3.35
C PRO A 72 -20.28 1.67 -2.22
N GLY A 73 -20.08 2.15 -0.98
CA GLY A 73 -20.72 1.59 0.22
C GLY A 73 -20.11 0.29 0.74
N LYS A 74 -18.93 -0.14 0.25
CA LYS A 74 -18.21 -1.33 0.76
C LYS A 74 -16.87 -0.97 1.42
N PRO A 75 -16.86 -0.24 2.55
CA PRO A 75 -15.61 0.14 3.22
C PRO A 75 -14.78 -1.07 3.68
N GLN A 76 -15.40 -2.26 3.81
CA GLN A 76 -14.68 -3.49 4.16
C GLN A 76 -13.63 -3.89 3.12
N GLN A 77 -13.79 -3.47 1.85
CA GLN A 77 -12.80 -3.69 0.79
C GLN A 77 -11.50 -2.88 1.01
N ASN A 78 -11.54 -1.86 1.89
CA ASN A 78 -10.37 -1.08 2.30
C ASN A 78 -10.14 -1.15 3.82
N GLY A 79 -10.51 -2.26 4.45
CA GLY A 79 -10.59 -2.36 5.92
C GLY A 79 -9.29 -2.00 6.66
N PHE A 80 -8.12 -2.18 6.03
CA PHE A 80 -6.83 -1.84 6.63
C PHE A 80 -6.61 -0.33 6.73
N ILE A 81 -6.86 0.43 5.66
CA ILE A 81 -6.73 1.88 5.72
C ILE A 81 -7.78 2.48 6.67
N GLU A 82 -8.99 1.89 6.73
CA GLU A 82 -10.04 2.33 7.64
C GLU A 82 -9.62 2.13 9.11
N SER A 83 -9.06 0.97 9.43
CA SER A 83 -8.50 0.70 10.78
C SER A 83 -7.37 1.66 11.11
N PHE A 84 -6.44 1.88 10.18
CA PHE A 84 -5.34 2.83 10.33
C PHE A 84 -5.85 4.25 10.59
N ASN A 85 -6.79 4.73 9.77
CA ASN A 85 -7.39 6.06 9.91
C ASN A 85 -8.18 6.21 11.21
N GLY A 86 -8.80 5.12 11.70
CA GLY A 86 -9.43 5.06 13.02
C GLY A 86 -8.43 5.30 14.14
N SER A 87 -7.36 4.49 14.21
CA SER A 87 -6.30 4.67 15.22
C SER A 87 -5.65 6.04 15.16
N LEU A 88 -5.31 6.53 13.96
CA LEU A 88 -4.73 7.86 13.79
C LEU A 88 -5.68 8.97 14.29
N ARG A 89 -6.97 8.83 14.02
CA ARG A 89 -7.97 9.79 14.48
C ARG A 89 -8.05 9.81 16.00
N ASP A 90 -8.21 8.64 16.60
CA ASP A 90 -8.47 8.51 18.03
C ASP A 90 -7.23 8.82 18.87
N GLU A 91 -6.04 8.58 18.36
CA GLU A 91 -4.80 8.70 19.13
C GLU A 91 -4.01 9.99 18.86
N LEU A 92 -4.24 10.63 17.71
CA LEU A 92 -3.53 11.86 17.34
C LEU A 92 -4.47 13.00 17.00
N LEU A 93 -5.35 12.81 16.00
CA LEU A 93 -6.11 13.93 15.45
C LEU A 93 -7.14 14.51 16.44
N ASN A 94 -7.68 13.67 17.33
CA ASN A 94 -8.62 14.10 18.36
C ASN A 94 -7.94 14.58 19.65
N GLU A 95 -6.70 14.14 19.92
CA GLU A 95 -5.97 14.42 21.17
C GLU A 95 -5.06 15.65 21.06
N GLU A 96 -4.68 16.04 19.85
CA GLU A 96 -3.70 17.11 19.61
C GLU A 96 -4.34 18.37 19.02
N ILE A 97 -3.83 19.53 19.45
CA ILE A 97 -4.08 20.82 18.78
C ILE A 97 -2.99 21.05 17.73
N PHE A 98 -3.37 21.45 16.52
CA PHE A 98 -2.41 21.75 15.44
C PHE A 98 -2.30 23.26 15.23
N ASP A 99 -1.18 23.85 15.63
CA ASP A 99 -0.98 25.31 15.58
C ASP A 99 -0.72 25.82 14.16
N THR A 100 0.01 25.02 13.38
CA THR A 100 0.41 25.35 12.00
C THR A 100 0.44 24.09 11.15
N LEU A 101 0.48 24.26 9.83
CA LEU A 101 0.64 23.11 8.93
C LEU A 101 1.96 22.36 9.17
N ASP A 102 3.04 23.08 9.52
CA ASP A 102 4.33 22.44 9.80
C ASP A 102 4.33 21.70 11.15
N ASP A 103 3.57 22.19 12.14
CA ASP A 103 3.31 21.44 13.37
C ASP A 103 2.53 20.14 13.07
N ALA A 104 1.46 20.22 12.26
CA ALA A 104 0.72 19.03 11.83
C ALA A 104 1.61 18.01 11.11
N ARG A 105 2.46 18.46 10.17
CA ARG A 105 3.41 17.59 9.47
C ARG A 105 4.38 16.91 10.43
N ARG A 106 4.91 17.65 11.41
CA ARG A 106 5.82 17.09 12.44
C ARG A 106 5.11 16.04 13.28
N LYS A 107 3.92 16.33 13.80
CA LYS A 107 3.15 15.40 14.64
C LYS A 107 2.77 14.12 13.88
N LEU A 108 2.33 14.25 12.63
CA LEU A 108 2.07 13.09 11.76
C LEU A 108 3.34 12.27 11.50
N ALA A 109 4.49 12.91 11.26
CA ALA A 109 5.75 12.21 11.04
C ALA A 109 6.19 11.41 12.29
N LEU A 110 6.03 11.98 13.48
CA LEU A 110 6.32 11.29 14.74
C LEU A 110 5.38 10.11 14.96
N TRP A 111 4.07 10.31 14.76
CA TRP A 111 3.08 9.25 14.92
C TRP A 111 3.32 8.11 13.90
N ARG A 112 3.61 8.43 12.64
CA ARG A 112 3.97 7.44 11.62
C ARG A 112 5.22 6.65 12.01
N TYR A 113 6.23 7.32 12.58
CA TYR A 113 7.43 6.64 13.05
C TYR A 113 7.12 5.62 14.15
N ASP A 114 6.31 6.02 15.14
CA ASP A 114 5.87 5.14 16.24
C ASP A 114 5.08 3.93 15.69
N TYR A 115 4.10 4.19 14.83
CA TYR A 115 3.30 3.17 14.16
C TYR A 115 4.16 2.15 13.41
N ASN A 116 5.14 2.61 12.62
CA ASN A 116 5.96 1.72 11.80
C ASN A 116 7.06 0.98 12.60
N ASN A 117 7.63 1.58 13.65
CA ASN A 117 8.89 1.11 14.26
C ASN A 117 8.79 0.70 15.72
N VAL A 118 7.71 1.05 16.42
CA VAL A 118 7.58 0.83 17.87
C VAL A 118 6.37 -0.04 18.18
N ARG A 119 5.26 0.15 17.47
CA ARG A 119 4.01 -0.54 17.77
C ARG A 119 3.98 -1.97 17.21
N PRO A 120 3.81 -3.01 18.05
CA PRO A 120 3.59 -4.37 17.59
C PRO A 120 2.14 -4.55 17.09
N HIS A 121 1.97 -5.28 15.99
CA HIS A 121 0.67 -5.52 15.37
C HIS A 121 0.31 -7.00 15.48
N SER A 122 -0.84 -7.31 16.07
CA SER A 122 -1.30 -8.70 16.23
C SER A 122 -1.51 -9.42 14.89
N SER A 123 -1.89 -8.69 13.84
CA SER A 123 -1.96 -9.17 12.46
C SER A 123 -0.61 -9.51 11.82
N LEU A 124 0.49 -9.12 12.47
CA LEU A 124 1.87 -9.36 12.04
C LEU A 124 2.61 -10.20 13.09
N GLU A 125 1.93 -11.11 13.78
CA GLU A 125 2.54 -11.96 14.83
C GLU A 125 3.20 -11.15 15.96
N ASN A 126 2.67 -9.94 16.25
CA ASN A 126 3.22 -8.94 17.18
C ASN A 126 4.56 -8.34 16.75
N GLN A 127 4.91 -8.40 15.46
CA GLN A 127 5.97 -7.60 14.88
C GLN A 127 5.49 -6.17 14.59
N THR A 128 6.42 -5.24 14.56
CA THR A 128 6.20 -3.91 14.00
C THR A 128 6.12 -3.98 12.47
N PRO A 129 5.43 -3.04 11.80
CA PRO A 129 5.43 -3.00 10.34
C PRO A 129 6.83 -2.97 9.70
N ALA A 130 7.79 -2.27 10.31
CA ALA A 130 9.17 -2.21 9.84
C ALA A 130 9.94 -3.54 10.03
N GLU A 131 9.59 -4.35 11.02
CA GLU A 131 10.13 -5.71 11.16
C GLU A 131 9.52 -6.65 10.12
N ALA A 132 8.20 -6.57 9.90
CA ALA A 132 7.52 -7.37 8.88
C ALA A 132 8.05 -7.07 7.47
N ARG A 133 8.27 -5.79 7.11
CA ARG A 133 8.92 -5.43 5.85
C ARG A 133 10.28 -6.12 5.70
N ARG A 134 11.13 -6.02 6.71
CA ARG A 134 12.47 -6.62 6.68
C ARG A 134 12.42 -8.14 6.52
N ALA A 135 11.43 -8.80 7.13
CA ALA A 135 11.23 -10.23 6.96
C ALA A 135 10.82 -10.60 5.52
N LEU A 136 9.95 -9.82 4.89
CA LEU A 136 9.55 -10.00 3.50
C LEU A 136 10.71 -9.81 2.53
N GLU A 137 11.51 -8.75 2.70
CA GLU A 137 12.69 -8.48 1.88
C GLU A 137 13.73 -9.61 1.97
N GLN A 138 13.91 -10.22 3.14
CA GLN A 138 14.79 -11.37 3.32
C GLN A 138 14.26 -12.63 2.63
N PHE A 139 12.94 -12.82 2.63
CA PHE A 139 12.30 -13.93 1.94
C PHE A 139 12.41 -13.80 0.41
N GLU A 140 12.10 -12.62 -0.13
CA GLU A 140 12.22 -12.32 -1.57
C GLU A 140 13.68 -12.34 -2.04
N GLY A 141 14.61 -11.80 -1.24
CA GLY A 141 16.05 -11.86 -1.51
C GLY A 141 16.67 -13.26 -1.42
N SER A 142 16.00 -14.20 -0.74
CA SER A 142 16.42 -15.61 -0.67
C SER A 142 15.87 -16.47 -1.82
N ALA A 143 14.91 -15.94 -2.60
CA ALA A 143 14.13 -16.70 -3.58
C ALA A 143 14.35 -16.27 -5.04
N HIS A 144 15.59 -15.99 -5.45
CA HIS A 144 15.99 -15.96 -6.87
C HIS A 144 17.29 -16.73 -7.09
N GLY A 145 17.20 -18.05 -7.28
CA GLY A 145 18.30 -18.82 -7.88
C GLY A 145 18.57 -20.24 -7.35
N ALA A 146 17.85 -20.74 -6.35
CA ALA A 146 18.06 -22.09 -5.85
C ALA A 146 16.89 -23.02 -6.22
N LEU A 147 17.16 -23.87 -7.22
CA LEU A 147 16.45 -25.11 -7.58
C LEU A 147 15.17 -24.96 -8.42
N ALA A 148 15.35 -24.84 -9.73
CA ALA A 148 14.53 -25.58 -10.68
C ALA A 148 15.43 -26.62 -11.36
N GLN A 149 15.38 -27.87 -10.90
CA GLN A 149 15.77 -29.00 -11.73
C GLN A 149 14.67 -29.14 -12.79
N THR A 150 15.05 -29.01 -14.05
CA THR A 150 14.17 -29.27 -15.19
C THR A 150 14.05 -30.79 -15.35
N ASP A 151 13.06 -31.39 -14.72
CA ASP A 151 12.59 -32.71 -15.13
C ASP A 151 11.45 -32.47 -16.13
N ASP A 152 11.75 -32.67 -17.40
CA ASP A 152 10.79 -32.71 -18.50
C ASP A 152 9.85 -33.91 -18.30
N GLU A 153 8.64 -33.68 -17.80
CA GLU A 153 7.56 -34.66 -17.89
C GLU A 153 6.69 -34.39 -19.13
N GLU A 154 6.91 -35.24 -20.13
CA GLU A 154 6.21 -35.32 -21.41
C GLU A 154 4.75 -35.77 -21.19
N TYR A 155 3.77 -34.88 -21.43
CA TYR A 155 2.35 -35.24 -21.38
C TYR A 155 1.90 -35.88 -22.71
N GLU A 156 1.71 -37.20 -22.72
CA GLU A 156 1.05 -37.93 -23.81
C GLU A 156 -0.41 -37.48 -23.98
N THR A 157 -0.75 -37.00 -25.18
CA THR A 157 -2.13 -36.65 -25.55
C THR A 157 -2.85 -37.89 -26.10
N GLN A 158 -3.72 -38.49 -25.28
CA GLN A 158 -4.50 -39.66 -25.69
C GLN A 158 -5.70 -39.25 -26.57
N THR A 159 -5.56 -39.50 -27.88
CA THR A 159 -6.64 -39.51 -28.88
C THR A 159 -7.82 -40.40 -28.47
N ARG A 160 -9.04 -39.85 -28.47
CA ARG A 160 -10.26 -40.63 -28.78
C ARG A 160 -11.18 -39.86 -29.73
N LYS A 161 -11.28 -40.39 -30.94
CA LYS A 161 -12.34 -40.10 -31.93
C LYS A 161 -13.69 -40.53 -31.34
N LEU A 162 -14.69 -39.67 -31.44
CA LEU A 162 -16.10 -40.08 -31.39
C LEU A 162 -16.75 -39.63 -32.69
N SER A 163 -16.91 -40.59 -33.59
CA SER A 163 -17.83 -40.55 -34.72
C SER A 163 -19.16 -41.16 -34.28
N LEU A 164 -20.24 -40.40 -34.42
CA LEU A 164 -21.53 -40.80 -35.00
C LEU A 164 -22.31 -39.54 -35.34
#